data_AF-A0A6N1XB17-F1
#
_entry.id   AF-A0A6N1XB17-F1
#
_cell.length_a   1.000
_cell.length_b   1.000
_cell.length_c   1.000
_cell.angle_alpha   90.00
_cell.angle_beta   90.00
_cell.angle_gamma   90.00
#
_symmetry.space_group_name_H-M   'P 1'
#
loop_
_entity.id
_entity.type
_entity.pdbx_description
1 polymer ?
#
loop_
_entity_poly.entity_id
_entity_poly.type
_entity_poly.pdbx_seq_one_letter_code
_entity_poly.pdbx_strand_id
1 'polypeptide(L)' 'MPARSFTFDMPLFRPGVEVQEGGRTETVSHVILRRREMMVYLVGREEPVRPDRLRLPPTRFTTARRAEGLSWFL' A
#
# COMPACT_ATOMS: atom_id res chain seq x y z
N MET A 1 -31.70 2.62 4.90
CA MET A 1 -30.99 1.38 4.51
C MET A 1 -29.55 1.49 5.01
N PRO A 2 -29.03 0.59 5.86
CA PRO A 2 -27.61 0.60 6.18
C PRO A 2 -26.81 0.34 4.90
N ALA A 3 -25.73 1.10 4.68
CA ALA A 3 -24.84 0.90 3.55
C ALA A 3 -24.24 -0.51 3.63
N ARG A 4 -24.29 -1.28 2.53
CA ARG A 4 -23.71 -2.62 2.48
C ARG A 4 -22.19 -2.50 2.62
N SER A 5 -21.64 -3.00 3.71
CA SER A 5 -20.20 -3.05 3.92
C SER A 5 -19.63 -4.32 3.32
N PHE A 6 -18.43 -4.21 2.75
CA PHE A 6 -17.66 -5.32 2.20
C PHE A 6 -16.27 -5.30 2.83
N THR A 7 -15.69 -6.49 2.99
CA THR A 7 -14.28 -6.67 3.34
C THR A 7 -13.53 -7.24 2.15
N PHE A 8 -12.31 -6.80 1.96
CA PHE A 8 -11.44 -7.28 0.88
C PHE A 8 -9.99 -7.25 1.35
N ASP A 9 -9.20 -8.19 0.86
CA ASP A 9 -7.79 -8.32 1.19
C ASP A 9 -6.97 -7.82 -0.02
N MET A 10 -6.10 -6.83 0.17
CA MET A 10 -5.23 -6.30 -0.89
C MET A 10 -3.90 -5.77 -0.33
N PRO A 11 -2.82 -5.75 -1.11
CA PRO A 11 -1.56 -5.13 -0.68
C PRO A 11 -1.73 -3.64 -0.38
N LEU A 12 -1.18 -3.17 0.74
CA LEU A 12 -1.13 -1.75 1.10
C LEU A 12 0.31 -1.23 0.98
N PHE A 13 0.60 -0.56 -0.13
CA PHE A 13 1.87 0.13 -0.29
C PHE A 13 1.80 1.50 0.40
N ARG A 14 2.73 1.74 1.33
CA ARG A 14 2.92 3.02 2.01
C ARG A 14 4.40 3.20 2.38
N PRO A 15 4.88 4.45 2.57
CA PRO A 15 6.25 4.70 3.02
C PRO A 15 6.61 3.87 4.26
N GLY A 16 7.83 3.32 4.28
CA GLY A 16 8.39 2.55 5.38
C GLY A 16 7.99 1.09 5.44
N VAL A 17 7.10 0.60 4.57
CA VAL A 17 6.76 -0.83 4.50
C VAL A 17 7.83 -1.61 3.73
N GLU A 18 8.19 -2.79 4.25
CA GLU A 18 9.07 -3.74 3.57
C GLU A 18 8.31 -4.58 2.54
N VAL A 19 8.91 -4.76 1.37
CA VAL A 19 8.39 -5.57 0.26
C VAL A 19 9.47 -6.51 -0.24
N GLN A 20 9.07 -7.58 -0.93
CA GLN A 20 9.98 -8.52 -1.56
C GLN A 20 10.03 -8.29 -3.07
N GLU A 21 11.21 -8.03 -3.62
CA GLU A 21 11.46 -7.94 -5.06
C GLU A 21 12.63 -8.85 -5.44
N GLY A 22 12.43 -9.80 -6.37
CA GLY A 22 13.51 -10.67 -6.82
C GLY A 22 14.24 -11.47 -5.73
N GLY A 23 13.59 -11.72 -4.59
CA GLY A 23 14.19 -12.41 -3.43
C GLY A 23 14.97 -11.51 -2.47
N ARG A 24 14.89 -10.19 -2.64
CA ARG A 24 15.46 -9.19 -1.73
C ARG A 24 14.35 -8.47 -0.98
N THR A 25 14.62 -8.17 0.30
CA THR A 25 13.82 -7.24 1.09
C THR A 25 14.20 -5.82 0.69
N GLU A 26 13.20 -5.04 0.31
CA GLU A 26 13.32 -3.64 -0.09
C GLU A 26 12.36 -2.79 0.74
N THR A 27 12.66 -1.52 0.97
CA THR A 27 11.78 -0.59 1.71
C THR A 27 11.09 0.38 0.76
N VAL A 28 9.77 0.54 0.90
CA VAL A 28 9.01 1.53 0.15
C VAL A 28 9.38 2.94 0.63
N SER A 29 9.84 3.78 -0.31
CA SER A 29 10.05 5.21 -0.08
C SER A 29 8.73 5.97 -0.22
N HIS A 30 8.09 5.88 -1.38
CA HIS A 30 6.84 6.56 -1.67
C HIS A 30 6.09 5.89 -2.81
N VAL A 31 4.83 6.26 -2.99
CA VAL A 31 3.93 5.70 -4.01
C VAL A 31 3.37 6.86 -4.83
N ILE A 32 3.39 6.73 -6.15
CA ILE A 32 2.80 7.70 -7.09
C ILE A 32 1.67 7.04 -7.86
N LEU A 33 0.55 7.73 -7.96
CA LEU A 33 -0.54 7.40 -8.88
C LEU A 33 -0.52 8.36 -10.06
N ARG A 34 -0.29 7.85 -11.27
CA ARG A 34 -0.25 8.65 -12.50
C ARG A 34 -0.94 7.91 -13.64
N ARG A 35 -1.87 8.56 -14.34
CA ARG A 35 -2.57 7.98 -15.50
C ARG A 35 -3.20 6.60 -15.24
N ARG A 36 -3.78 6.41 -14.04
CA ARG A 36 -4.37 5.14 -13.56
C ARG A 36 -3.35 4.01 -13.34
N GLU A 37 -2.05 4.29 -13.41
CA GLU A 37 -1.00 3.36 -13.01
C GLU A 37 -0.50 3.75 -11.60
N MET A 38 -0.16 2.73 -10.81
CA MET A 38 0.52 2.88 -9.53
C MET A 38 1.99 2.53 -9.69
N MET A 39 2.86 3.40 -9.21
CA MET A 39 4.31 3.24 -9.25
C MET A 39 4.85 3.28 -7.82
N VAL A 40 5.64 2.27 -7.45
CA VAL A 40 6.22 2.14 -6.11
C VAL A 40 7.71 2.46 -6.19
N TYR A 41 8.14 3.48 -5.45
CA TYR A 41 9.54 3.84 -5.34
C TYR A 41 10.13 3.18 -4.11
N LEU A 42 11.30 2.58 -4.28
CA LEU A 42 12.04 1.91 -3.22
C LEU A 42 13.19 2.81 -2.76
N VAL A 43 13.57 2.69 -1.49
CA VAL A 43 14.66 3.47 -0.91
C VAL A 43 15.96 3.23 -1.69
N GLY A 44 16.62 4.30 -2.12
CA GLY A 44 17.90 4.22 -2.83
C GLY A 44 17.81 3.82 -4.31
N ARG A 45 16.60 3.72 -4.88
CA ARG A 45 16.40 3.38 -6.30
C ARG A 45 15.77 4.55 -7.06
N GLU A 46 16.33 4.84 -8.24
CA GLU A 46 15.84 5.92 -9.10
C GLU A 46 14.59 5.52 -9.88
N GLU A 47 14.56 4.29 -10.39
CA GLU A 47 13.44 3.79 -11.18
C GLU A 47 12.32 3.22 -10.30
N PRO A 48 11.05 3.55 -10.60
CA PRO A 48 9.94 2.95 -9.90
C PRO A 48 9.68 1.51 -10.34
N VAL A 49 9.15 0.72 -9.41
CA VAL A 49 8.76 -0.67 -9.63
C VAL A 49 7.25 -0.76 -9.75
N ARG A 50 6.76 -1.56 -10.70
CA ARG A 50 5.32 -1.84 -10.80
C ARG A 50 4.90 -2.74 -9.63
N PRO A 51 3.73 -2.50 -9.02
CA PRO A 51 3.30 -3.20 -7.82
C PRO A 51 3.13 -4.71 -8.02
N ASP A 52 2.82 -5.18 -9.23
CA ASP A 52 2.71 -6.60 -9.57
C ASP A 52 4.04 -7.36 -9.47
N ARG A 53 5.18 -6.64 -9.49
CA ARG A 53 6.52 -7.22 -9.30
C ARG A 53 6.93 -7.31 -7.83
N LEU A 54 6.18 -6.68 -6.93
CA LEU A 54 6.46 -6.64 -5.50
C LEU A 54 5.57 -7.63 -4.77
N ARG A 55 6.17 -8.37 -3.84
CA ARG A 55 5.43 -9.26 -2.92
C ARG A 55 5.31 -8.59 -1.56
N LEU A 56 4.07 -8.46 -1.09
CA LEU A 56 3.70 -7.91 0.21
C LEU A 56 2.50 -8.69 0.74
N PRO A 57 2.47 -9.08 2.03
CA PRO A 57 1.29 -9.70 2.62
C PRO A 57 0.04 -8.80 2.46
N PRO A 58 -1.12 -9.36 2.13
CA PRO A 58 -2.33 -8.58 1.96
C PRO A 58 -2.76 -7.95 3.29
N THR A 59 -3.26 -6.73 3.22
CA THR A 59 -3.93 -6.03 4.32
C THR A 59 -5.43 -6.14 4.14
N ARG A 60 -6.15 -6.36 5.23
CA ARG A 60 -7.61 -6.40 5.22
C ARG A 60 -8.19 -5.00 5.27
N PHE A 61 -9.04 -4.68 4.30
CA PHE A 61 -9.77 -3.43 4.22
C PHE A 61 -11.26 -3.66 4.41
N THR A 62 -11.98 -2.58 4.74
CA THR A 62 -13.43 -2.58 4.79
C THR A 62 -13.98 -1.29 4.20
N THR A 63 -15.12 -1.38 3.51
CA THR A 63 -15.89 -0.20 3.08
C THR A 63 -16.75 0.38 4.21
N ALA A 64 -16.84 -0.30 5.36
CA ALA A 64 -17.49 0.25 6.53
C ALA A 64 -16.67 1.43 7.06
N ARG A 65 -17.31 2.59 7.23
CA ARG A 65 -16.71 3.71 7.95
C ARG A 65 -16.33 3.26 9.35
N ARG A 66 -15.03 3.18 9.64
CA ARG A 66 -14.53 3.06 11.00
C ARG A 66 -14.57 4.44 11.64
N ALA A 67 -15.01 4.53 12.89
CA ALA A 67 -14.79 5.72 13.68
C ALA A 67 -13.28 5.81 13.92
N GLU A 68 -12.60 6.64 13.12
CA GLU A 68 -11.18 6.88 13.28
C GLU A 68 -11.03 7.77 14.51
N GLY A 69 -10.48 7.24 15.60
CA GLY A 69 -9.93 8.09 16.63
C GLY A 69 -8.83 8.89 15.96
N LEU A 70 -8.98 10.21 15.87
CA LEU A 70 -7.98 11.10 15.29
C LEU A 70 -6.67 10.96 16.08
N SER A 71 -5.84 10.00 15.71
CA SER A 71 -4.44 9.91 16.09
C SER A 71 -3.67 10.77 15.10
N TRP A 72 -3.82 12.08 15.25
CA TRP A 72 -2.78 12.99 14.75
C TRP A 72 -1.50 12.61 15.51
N PHE A 73 -0.45 12.31 14.76
CA PHE A 73 0.85 11.88 15.28
C PHE A 73 1.42 12.94 16.24
N LEU A 74 1.94 12.50 17.39
CA LEU A 74 3.02 13.16 18.14
C LEU A 74 4.36 12.58 17.67
#